data_AF-A0A962NZC4-F1
#
_entry.id   AF-A0A962NZC4-F1
#
_cell.length_a   1.000
_cell.length_b   1.000
_cell.length_c   1.000
_cell.angle_alpha   90.00
_cell.angle_beta   90.00
_cell.angle_gamma   90.00
#
_symmetry.space_group_name_H-M   'P 1'
#
loop_
_entity.id
_entity.type
_entity.pdbx_description
1 polymer ?
#
loop_
_entity_poly.entity_id
_entity_poly.type
_entity_poly.pdbx_seq_one_letter_code
_entity_poly.pdbx_strand_id
1 'polypeptide(L)'
;MGYYGKRRYSYRGWRSKSYEPTKFDALLNLFGGAVVSIQRAFLELDDEALDELFTDYGTFYGDTAEKYARKTFSKWQSHETKLSGQTMERLVTLVPPYLSAEGRFGLLKEVLSNHKPSTKLLKNIKINSKESAAGFAELDAALAAMIKEDVLAHIPEKVMDAAAWLYDDDITVARAMLAQAESKQNEIIKNSAAKEIALLRRVVEAGQVKQATYNVEMPAGKLSVMVFTPKRSIWEILFG
;
A
#
# COMPACT_ATOMS: atom_id res chain seq x y z
N MET A 1 -24.53 -8.84 -61.89
CA MET A 1 -23.95 -7.47 -61.91
C MET A 1 -24.62 -6.69 -60.78
N GLY A 2 -23.94 -6.46 -59.65
CA GLY A 2 -23.34 -5.16 -59.28
C GLY A 2 -24.45 -4.17 -58.86
N TYR A 3 -24.52 -3.58 -57.67
CA TYR A 3 -23.49 -2.75 -57.02
C TYR A 3 -23.67 -2.70 -55.49
N TYR A 4 -22.57 -2.83 -54.75
CA TYR A 4 -22.50 -2.60 -53.30
C TYR A 4 -22.43 -1.09 -52.99
N GLY A 5 -23.41 -0.58 -52.22
CA GLY A 5 -23.36 0.76 -51.64
C GLY A 5 -22.39 0.83 -50.45
N LYS A 6 -21.20 1.40 -50.66
CA LYS A 6 -20.25 1.74 -49.58
C LYS A 6 -20.82 2.86 -48.70
N ARG A 7 -21.40 2.50 -47.55
CA ARG A 7 -21.63 3.46 -46.45
C ARG A 7 -20.27 3.82 -45.83
N ARG A 8 -19.81 5.06 -46.07
CA ARG A 8 -18.67 5.64 -45.37
C ARG A 8 -19.04 5.83 -43.90
N TYR A 9 -18.57 4.93 -43.05
CA TYR A 9 -18.52 5.15 -41.61
C TYR A 9 -17.51 6.27 -41.33
N SER A 10 -18.03 7.47 -41.09
CA SER A 10 -17.30 8.60 -40.52
C SER A 10 -16.92 8.23 -39.09
N TYR A 11 -15.69 7.74 -38.89
CA TYR A 11 -15.04 7.72 -37.59
C TYR A 11 -14.88 9.17 -37.11
N ARG A 12 -15.86 9.67 -36.35
CA ARG A 12 -15.66 10.82 -35.47
C ARG A 12 -14.67 10.38 -34.40
N GLY A 13 -13.41 10.73 -34.60
CA GLY A 13 -12.37 10.58 -33.60
C GLY A 13 -12.82 11.27 -32.31
N TRP A 14 -13.07 10.44 -31.30
CA TRP A 14 -13.19 10.87 -29.92
C TRP A 14 -11.84 11.47 -29.52
N ARG A 15 -11.72 12.79 -29.64
CA ARG A 15 -10.72 13.56 -28.91
C ARG A 15 -11.02 13.35 -27.44
N SER A 16 -10.36 12.35 -26.85
CA SER A 16 -10.22 12.23 -25.41
C SER A 16 -9.67 13.56 -24.91
N LYS A 17 -10.54 14.34 -24.29
CA LYS A 17 -10.16 15.56 -23.59
C LYS A 17 -9.33 15.06 -22.41
N SER A 18 -8.02 15.25 -22.45
CA SER A 18 -7.10 14.88 -21.37
C SER A 18 -7.70 15.36 -20.05
N TYR A 19 -8.14 14.40 -19.23
CA TYR A 19 -8.71 14.69 -17.92
C TYR A 19 -7.55 15.11 -17.03
N GLU A 20 -7.35 16.41 -16.85
CA GLU A 20 -6.44 16.89 -15.83
C GLU A 20 -7.10 16.65 -14.46
N PRO A 21 -6.46 15.86 -13.57
CA PRO A 21 -7.00 15.59 -12.25
C PRO A 21 -7.12 16.90 -11.47
N THR A 22 -8.21 17.05 -10.71
CA THR A 22 -8.36 18.21 -9.83
C THR A 22 -7.32 18.15 -8.70
N LYS A 23 -7.06 19.29 -8.05
CA LYS A 23 -6.19 19.31 -6.85
C LYS A 23 -6.64 18.32 -5.77
N PHE A 24 -7.96 18.14 -5.62
CA PHE A 24 -8.51 17.18 -4.67
C PHE A 24 -8.20 15.73 -5.09
N ASP A 25 -8.31 15.40 -6.37
CA ASP A 25 -7.94 14.07 -6.89
C ASP A 25 -6.44 13.81 -6.70
N ALA A 26 -5.60 14.83 -6.88
CA ALA A 26 -4.17 14.73 -6.59
C ALA A 26 -3.90 14.43 -5.11
N LEU A 27 -4.61 15.09 -4.18
CA LEU A 27 -4.50 14.81 -2.75
C LEU A 27 -4.99 13.40 -2.41
N LEU A 28 -6.11 12.95 -2.98
CA LEU A 28 -6.60 11.59 -2.77
C LEU A 28 -5.60 10.54 -3.27
N ASN A 29 -4.92 10.78 -4.40
CA ASN A 29 -3.88 9.87 -4.85
C ASN A 29 -2.68 9.83 -3.89
N LEU A 30 -2.35 10.95 -3.26
CA LEU A 30 -1.21 11.07 -2.35
C LEU A 30 -1.50 10.55 -0.93
N PHE A 31 -2.69 10.80 -0.40
CA PHE A 31 -3.03 10.55 1.01
C PHE A 31 -4.12 9.49 1.19
N GLY A 32 -4.76 9.06 0.10
CA GLY A 32 -5.85 8.07 0.13
C GLY A 32 -7.00 8.54 1.01
N GLY A 33 -7.49 7.64 1.85
CA GLY A 33 -8.57 7.91 2.81
C GLY A 33 -8.26 9.02 3.81
N ALA A 34 -6.98 9.30 4.08
CA ALA A 34 -6.58 10.30 5.07
C ALA A 34 -7.08 11.70 4.74
N VAL A 35 -7.24 12.04 3.45
CA VAL A 35 -7.85 13.32 3.02
C VAL A 35 -9.27 13.47 3.56
N VAL A 36 -10.05 12.40 3.48
CA VAL A 36 -11.46 12.39 3.91
C VAL A 36 -11.55 12.41 5.43
N SER A 37 -10.67 11.66 6.10
CA SER A 37 -10.58 11.65 7.57
C SER A 37 -10.15 13.01 8.13
N ILE A 38 -9.19 13.68 7.48
CA ILE A 38 -8.76 15.05 7.82
C ILE A 38 -9.92 16.04 7.60
N GLN A 39 -10.62 15.94 6.48
CA GLN A 39 -11.79 16.78 6.21
C GLN A 39 -12.84 16.62 7.30
N ARG A 40 -13.17 15.38 7.66
CA ARG A 40 -14.17 15.09 8.69
C ARG A 40 -13.72 15.67 10.04
N ALA A 41 -12.48 15.40 10.43
CA ALA A 41 -11.95 15.88 11.70
C ALA A 41 -11.98 17.41 11.79
N PHE A 42 -11.61 18.12 10.72
CA PHE A 42 -11.73 19.58 10.64
C PHE A 42 -13.16 20.09 10.89
N LEU A 43 -14.17 19.42 10.33
CA LEU A 43 -15.58 19.82 10.49
C LEU A 43 -16.17 19.48 11.87
N GLU A 44 -15.47 18.63 12.62
CA GLU A 44 -15.85 18.11 13.95
C GLU A 44 -14.99 18.71 15.08
N LEU A 45 -14.03 19.59 14.79
CA LEU A 45 -13.25 20.29 15.81
C LEU A 45 -14.16 21.12 16.72
N ASP A 46 -13.83 21.16 18.00
CA ASP A 46 -14.46 22.07 18.95
C ASP A 46 -14.09 23.53 18.66
N ASP A 47 -14.87 24.46 19.22
CA ASP A 47 -14.74 25.90 18.92
C ASP A 47 -13.36 26.48 19.30
N GLU A 48 -12.71 25.95 20.33
CA GLU A 48 -11.39 26.42 20.79
C GLU A 48 -10.30 25.97 19.82
N ALA A 49 -10.23 24.67 19.52
CA ALA A 49 -9.28 24.11 18.55
C ALA A 49 -9.49 24.69 17.14
N LEU A 50 -10.75 24.94 16.76
CA LEU A 50 -11.09 25.53 15.47
C LEU A 50 -10.62 27.00 15.36
N ASP A 51 -10.75 27.78 16.42
CA ASP A 51 -10.29 29.17 16.45
C ASP A 51 -8.76 29.26 16.35
N GLU A 52 -8.05 28.38 17.07
CA GLU A 52 -6.60 28.25 16.98
C GLU A 52 -6.17 27.82 15.58
N LEU A 53 -6.83 26.80 15.00
CA LEU A 53 -6.55 26.36 13.63
C LEU A 53 -6.75 27.48 12.61
N PHE A 54 -7.78 28.32 12.74
CA PHE A 54 -7.95 29.45 11.83
C PHE A 54 -6.89 30.53 12.00
N THR A 55 -6.40 30.75 13.21
CA THR A 55 -5.29 31.65 13.49
C THR A 55 -4.00 31.15 12.82
N ASP A 56 -3.71 29.85 12.92
CA ASP A 56 -2.60 29.23 12.21
C ASP A 56 -2.80 29.30 10.70
N TYR A 57 -4.01 29.02 10.21
CA TYR A 57 -4.36 29.15 8.81
C TYR A 57 -4.09 30.56 8.27
N GLY A 58 -4.40 31.61 9.04
CA GLY A 58 -4.07 32.99 8.72
C GLY A 58 -2.57 33.28 8.74
N THR A 59 -1.86 32.71 9.71
CA THR A 59 -0.40 32.85 9.84
C THR A 59 0.33 32.26 8.63
N PHE A 60 -0.07 31.06 8.16
CA PHE A 60 0.58 30.39 7.03
C PHE A 60 0.10 30.87 5.66
N TYR A 61 -1.16 31.30 5.53
CA TYR A 61 -1.79 31.57 4.22
C TYR A 61 -2.37 32.98 4.04
N GLY A 62 -2.24 33.83 5.06
CA GLY A 62 -2.63 35.24 5.05
C GLY A 62 -4.05 35.52 5.59
N ASP A 63 -4.24 36.73 6.11
CA ASP A 63 -5.46 37.22 6.74
C ASP A 63 -6.72 37.10 5.84
N THR A 64 -6.58 37.28 4.53
CA THR A 64 -7.71 37.10 3.60
C THR A 64 -8.18 35.64 3.57
N ALA A 65 -7.24 34.69 3.65
CA ALA A 65 -7.53 33.27 3.62
C ALA A 65 -8.22 32.82 4.91
N GLU A 66 -7.76 33.32 6.05
CA GLU A 66 -8.40 33.13 7.36
C GLU A 66 -9.82 33.68 7.37
N LYS A 67 -10.01 34.96 7.04
CA LYS A 67 -11.34 35.60 7.01
C LYS A 67 -12.31 34.83 6.13
N TYR A 68 -11.84 34.36 4.97
CA TYR A 68 -12.64 33.52 4.10
C TYR A 68 -12.99 32.18 4.76
N ALA A 69 -12.03 31.49 5.37
CA ALA A 69 -12.24 30.20 6.03
C ALA A 69 -13.24 30.31 7.18
N ARG A 70 -13.07 31.28 8.09
CA ARG A 70 -13.99 31.59 9.19
C ARG A 70 -15.41 31.84 8.70
N LYS A 71 -15.57 32.67 7.66
CA LYS A 71 -16.88 33.00 7.09
C LYS A 71 -17.55 31.81 6.40
N THR A 72 -16.76 30.91 5.81
CA THR A 72 -17.27 29.81 4.97
C THR A 72 -17.44 28.51 5.76
N PHE A 73 -16.85 28.39 6.94
CA PHE A 73 -16.89 27.18 7.76
C PHE A 73 -18.29 26.61 7.98
N SER A 74 -19.25 27.44 8.39
CA SER A 74 -20.64 27.02 8.62
C SER A 74 -21.30 26.43 7.36
N LYS A 75 -20.89 26.90 6.17
CA LYS A 75 -21.36 26.39 4.88
C LYS A 75 -20.69 25.07 4.49
N TRP A 76 -19.44 24.84 4.92
CA TRP A 76 -18.77 23.55 4.73
C TRP A 76 -19.37 22.49 5.66
N GLN A 77 -19.63 22.88 6.91
CA GLN A 77 -20.22 22.03 7.93
C GLN A 77 -21.66 21.61 7.57
N SER A 78 -22.47 22.52 7.03
CA SER A 78 -23.83 22.23 6.54
C SER A 78 -23.87 21.58 5.14
N HIS A 79 -22.71 21.37 4.51
CA HIS A 79 -22.56 20.90 3.14
C HIS A 79 -23.23 21.79 2.07
N GLU A 80 -23.57 23.04 2.39
CA GLU A 80 -24.05 24.05 1.43
C GLU A 80 -22.99 24.31 0.35
N THR A 81 -21.71 24.26 0.72
CA THR A 81 -20.59 24.39 -0.22
C THR A 81 -19.53 23.32 0.05
N LYS A 82 -18.83 22.89 -1.00
CA LYS A 82 -17.71 21.93 -0.88
C LYS A 82 -16.41 22.67 -0.61
N LEU A 83 -15.52 22.04 0.15
CA LEU A 83 -14.14 22.50 0.31
C LEU A 83 -13.44 22.46 -1.06
N SER A 84 -12.73 23.54 -1.38
CA SER A 84 -11.92 23.58 -2.60
C SER A 84 -10.70 22.68 -2.44
N GLY A 85 -10.14 22.19 -3.55
CA GLY A 85 -8.90 21.41 -3.51
C GLY A 85 -7.72 22.18 -2.90
N GLN A 86 -7.67 23.50 -3.08
CA GLN A 86 -6.67 24.36 -2.44
C GLN A 86 -6.89 24.45 -0.92
N THR A 87 -8.14 24.53 -0.46
CA THR A 87 -8.43 24.52 0.98
C THR A 87 -8.03 23.18 1.59
N MET A 88 -8.36 22.06 0.92
CA MET A 88 -7.98 20.73 1.39
C MET A 88 -6.46 20.53 1.44
N GLU A 89 -5.72 21.05 0.46
CA GLU A 89 -4.25 21.02 0.44
C GLU A 89 -3.66 21.62 1.72
N ARG A 90 -4.24 22.73 2.19
CA ARG A 90 -3.82 23.41 3.41
C ARG A 90 -4.23 22.64 4.67
N LEU A 91 -5.43 22.07 4.68
CA LEU A 91 -5.95 21.31 5.82
C LEU A 91 -5.17 20.01 6.06
N VAL A 92 -4.64 19.37 5.01
CA VAL A 92 -3.79 18.17 5.15
C VAL A 92 -2.55 18.43 6.02
N THR A 93 -2.04 19.66 6.00
CA THR A 93 -0.89 20.06 6.82
C THR A 93 -1.32 20.58 8.19
N LEU A 94 -2.41 21.35 8.27
CA LEU A 94 -2.78 22.07 9.50
C LEU A 94 -3.64 21.31 10.48
N VAL A 95 -4.51 20.40 10.04
CA VAL A 95 -5.45 19.70 10.92
C VAL A 95 -4.77 18.67 11.85
N PRO A 96 -3.81 17.85 11.39
CA PRO A 96 -3.28 16.73 12.19
C PRO A 96 -2.71 17.11 13.57
N PRO A 97 -2.03 18.25 13.78
CA PRO A 97 -1.61 18.71 15.11
C PRO A 97 -2.75 18.90 16.12
N TYR A 98 -3.97 19.19 15.67
CA TYR A 98 -5.15 19.37 16.53
C TYR A 98 -5.85 18.05 16.87
N LEU A 99 -5.36 16.94 16.36
CA LEU A 99 -5.94 15.62 16.63
C LEU A 99 -5.25 14.96 17.82
N SER A 100 -6.00 14.13 18.53
CA SER A 100 -5.42 13.24 19.53
C SER A 100 -4.40 12.29 18.88
N ALA A 101 -3.48 11.75 19.69
CA ALA A 101 -2.51 10.74 19.22
C ALA A 101 -3.21 9.56 18.53
N GLU A 102 -4.39 9.15 19.00
CA GLU A 102 -5.19 8.11 18.35
C GLU A 102 -5.69 8.54 16.96
N GLY A 103 -6.20 9.77 16.83
CA GLY A 103 -6.64 10.33 15.55
C GLY A 103 -5.49 10.40 14.54
N ARG A 104 -4.32 10.89 14.97
CA ARG A 104 -3.11 10.95 14.14
C ARG A 104 -2.61 9.56 13.73
N PHE A 105 -2.66 8.59 14.63
CA PHE A 105 -2.35 7.20 14.30
C PHE A 105 -3.33 6.59 13.29
N GLY A 106 -4.62 6.96 13.37
CA GLY A 106 -5.62 6.62 12.36
C GLY A 106 -5.22 7.14 10.97
N LEU A 107 -4.83 8.42 10.88
CA LEU A 107 -4.36 9.01 9.63
C LEU A 107 -3.10 8.30 9.10
N LEU A 108 -2.14 7.99 9.96
CA LEU A 108 -0.93 7.22 9.59
C LEU A 108 -1.32 5.89 8.91
N LYS A 109 -2.25 5.12 9.49
CA LYS A 109 -2.70 3.86 8.91
C LYS A 109 -3.32 4.02 7.53
N GLU A 110 -4.10 5.08 7.32
CA GLU A 110 -4.73 5.35 6.03
C GLU A 110 -3.69 5.71 4.96
N VAL A 111 -2.71 6.56 5.30
CA VAL A 111 -1.59 6.90 4.42
C VAL A 111 -0.77 5.65 4.07
N LEU A 112 -0.41 4.84 5.07
CA LEU A 112 0.32 3.59 4.84
C LEU A 112 -0.46 2.60 3.99
N SER A 113 -1.78 2.54 4.16
CA SER A 113 -2.61 1.66 3.36
C SER A 113 -2.69 2.09 1.90
N ASN A 114 -2.55 3.40 1.63
CA ASN A 114 -2.51 3.94 0.28
C ASN A 114 -1.18 3.63 -0.43
N HIS A 115 -0.07 3.59 0.32
CA HIS A 115 1.28 3.35 -0.20
C HIS A 115 1.82 1.95 0.10
N LYS A 116 0.94 0.94 0.17
CA LYS A 116 1.41 -0.45 0.29
C LYS A 116 2.30 -0.79 -0.91
N PRO A 117 3.40 -1.54 -0.72
CA PRO A 117 4.24 -1.97 -1.83
C PRO A 117 3.39 -2.58 -2.94
N SER A 118 3.44 -1.99 -4.14
CA SER A 118 2.71 -2.48 -5.31
C SER A 118 3.13 -3.91 -5.69
N THR A 119 4.28 -4.37 -5.21
CA THR A 119 4.79 -5.72 -5.44
C THR A 119 5.33 -6.28 -4.13
N LYS A 120 4.55 -7.13 -3.45
CA LYS A 120 5.12 -8.01 -2.43
C LYS A 120 6.22 -8.86 -3.09
N LEU A 121 7.34 -9.11 -2.41
CA LEU A 121 8.37 -10.01 -2.94
C LEU A 121 7.73 -11.37 -3.25
N LEU A 122 7.67 -11.73 -4.53
CA LEU A 122 7.16 -13.03 -4.98
C LEU A 122 8.34 -13.94 -5.30
N LYS A 123 8.44 -15.08 -4.60
CA LYS A 123 9.43 -16.12 -4.89
C LYS A 123 8.75 -17.44 -5.22
N ASN A 124 9.01 -17.93 -6.42
CA ASN A 124 8.50 -19.21 -6.93
C ASN A 124 9.68 -20.16 -7.10
N ILE A 125 9.71 -21.25 -6.34
CA ILE A 125 10.82 -22.21 -6.32
C ILE A 125 10.32 -23.58 -6.77
N LYS A 126 11.05 -24.20 -7.70
CA LYS A 126 10.72 -25.53 -8.20
C LYS A 126 11.80 -26.52 -7.77
N ILE A 127 11.41 -27.55 -7.02
CA ILE A 127 12.32 -28.55 -6.48
C ILE A 127 12.14 -29.86 -7.24
N ASN A 128 13.22 -30.33 -7.86
CA ASN A 128 13.27 -31.65 -8.46
C ASN A 128 13.35 -32.70 -7.34
N SER A 129 12.39 -33.62 -7.25
CA SER A 129 12.37 -34.63 -6.19
C SER A 129 13.54 -35.63 -6.25
N LYS A 130 14.22 -35.77 -7.41
CA LYS A 130 15.40 -36.64 -7.56
C LYS A 130 16.71 -35.93 -7.23
N GLU A 131 16.75 -34.61 -7.40
CA GLU A 131 17.90 -33.74 -7.14
C GLU A 131 17.43 -32.56 -6.29
N SER A 132 17.02 -32.88 -5.06
CA SER A 132 16.28 -31.94 -4.21
C SER A 132 17.18 -30.94 -3.47
N ALA A 133 18.47 -31.26 -3.28
CA ALA A 133 19.40 -30.48 -2.46
C ALA A 133 19.55 -29.02 -2.92
N ALA A 134 19.73 -28.77 -4.21
CA ALA A 134 19.89 -27.42 -4.75
C ALA A 134 18.59 -26.60 -4.60
N GLY A 135 17.43 -27.22 -4.87
CA GLY A 135 16.13 -26.55 -4.73
C GLY A 135 15.78 -26.21 -3.28
N PHE A 136 16.17 -27.05 -2.33
CA PHE A 136 16.02 -26.76 -0.91
C PHE A 136 17.00 -25.68 -0.42
N ALA A 137 18.22 -25.61 -0.95
CA ALA A 137 19.15 -24.53 -0.64
C ALA A 137 18.65 -23.17 -1.15
N GLU A 138 18.08 -23.13 -2.37
CA GLU A 138 17.42 -21.94 -2.91
C GLU A 138 16.23 -21.50 -2.04
N LEU A 139 15.46 -22.46 -1.55
CA LEU A 139 14.34 -22.23 -0.64
C LEU A 139 14.78 -21.61 0.70
N ASP A 140 15.82 -22.16 1.32
CA ASP A 140 16.37 -21.65 2.57
C ASP A 140 16.91 -20.21 2.38
N ALA A 141 17.58 -19.94 1.26
CA ALA A 141 18.07 -18.60 0.92
C ALA A 141 16.92 -17.60 0.67
N ALA A 142 15.85 -18.02 -0.02
CA ALA A 142 14.69 -17.18 -0.25
C ALA A 142 13.97 -16.81 1.05
N LEU A 143 13.81 -17.77 1.96
CA LEU A 143 13.28 -17.51 3.31
C LEU A 143 14.18 -16.59 4.12
N ALA A 144 15.51 -16.72 3.98
CA ALA A 144 16.46 -15.84 4.65
C ALA A 144 16.34 -14.38 4.17
N ALA A 145 16.17 -14.18 2.85
CA ALA A 145 16.07 -12.86 2.22
C ALA A 145 14.72 -12.14 2.42
N MET A 146 13.68 -12.84 2.89
CA MET A 146 12.37 -12.26 3.21
C MET A 146 12.40 -11.48 4.55
N ILE A 147 13.21 -10.42 4.58
CA ILE A 147 13.31 -9.44 5.66
C ILE A 147 12.50 -8.21 5.25
N LYS A 148 11.78 -7.62 6.20
CA LYS A 148 10.91 -6.49 5.94
C LYS A 148 11.69 -5.16 5.94
N GLU A 149 11.36 -4.29 5.00
CA GLU A 149 11.82 -2.89 4.92
C GLU A 149 11.05 -1.96 5.88
N ASP A 150 11.52 -0.71 6.01
CA ASP A 150 10.90 0.34 6.82
C ASP A 150 9.43 0.57 6.41
N VAL A 151 8.57 0.81 7.40
CA VAL A 151 7.14 1.10 7.27
C VAL A 151 6.90 2.29 6.32
N LEU A 152 7.81 3.27 6.29
CA LEU A 152 7.66 4.44 5.41
C LEU A 152 8.42 4.33 4.08
N ALA A 153 9.13 3.23 3.80
CA ALA A 153 10.02 3.12 2.63
C ALA A 153 9.32 3.34 1.28
N HIS A 154 7.99 3.22 1.25
CA HIS A 154 7.17 3.31 0.05
C HIS A 154 6.38 4.62 -0.04
N ILE A 155 6.48 5.50 0.95
CA ILE A 155 5.80 6.79 0.93
C ILE A 155 6.59 7.76 0.04
N PRO A 156 5.96 8.38 -0.98
CA PRO A 156 6.62 9.36 -1.84
C PRO A 156 7.08 10.60 -1.05
N GLU A 157 8.22 11.20 -1.45
CA GLU A 157 8.78 12.41 -0.84
C GLU A 157 7.73 13.53 -0.72
N LYS A 158 6.92 13.76 -1.75
CA LYS A 158 5.84 14.76 -1.73
C LYS A 158 4.82 14.57 -0.60
N VAL A 159 4.58 13.33 -0.18
CA VAL A 159 3.69 13.02 0.96
C VAL A 159 4.42 13.32 2.26
N MET A 160 5.70 12.97 2.35
CA MET A 160 6.54 13.28 3.50
C MET A 160 6.67 14.80 3.73
N ASP A 161 6.81 15.57 2.65
CA ASP A 161 6.89 17.04 2.70
C ASP A 161 5.58 17.67 3.17
N ALA A 162 4.45 17.21 2.62
CA ALA A 162 3.13 17.75 2.93
C ALA A 162 2.58 17.29 4.29
N ALA A 163 3.12 16.19 4.84
CA ALA A 163 2.75 15.63 6.13
C ALA A 163 3.95 15.50 7.07
N ALA A 164 4.58 16.63 7.37
CA ALA A 164 5.65 16.72 8.38
C ALA A 164 5.24 16.12 9.74
N TRP A 165 3.95 16.16 10.08
CA TRP A 165 3.35 15.54 11.27
C TRP A 165 3.55 14.00 11.34
N LEU A 166 3.95 13.35 10.24
CA LEU A 166 4.35 11.93 10.24
C LEU A 166 5.66 11.66 11.01
N TYR A 167 6.35 12.72 11.44
CA TYR A 167 7.60 12.65 12.17
C TYR A 167 7.52 13.14 13.62
N ASP A 168 6.36 13.61 14.07
CA ASP A 168 6.21 13.99 15.48
C ASP A 168 6.41 12.78 16.40
N ASP A 169 6.73 13.05 17.66
CA ASP A 169 7.20 12.03 18.60
C ASP A 169 6.20 10.87 18.77
N ASP A 170 4.91 11.18 18.89
CA ASP A 170 3.84 10.18 19.05
C ASP A 170 3.73 9.26 17.82
N ILE A 171 3.81 9.84 16.62
CA ILE A 171 3.77 9.09 15.37
C ILE A 171 5.05 8.29 15.15
N THR A 172 6.21 8.82 15.56
CA THR A 172 7.49 8.10 15.53
C THR A 172 7.45 6.85 16.41
N VAL A 173 6.91 6.97 17.63
CA VAL A 173 6.68 5.81 18.51
C VAL A 173 5.71 4.82 17.87
N ALA A 174 4.59 5.31 17.31
CA ALA A 174 3.60 4.45 16.65
C ALA A 174 4.19 3.70 15.44
N ARG A 175 5.04 4.35 14.65
CA ARG A 175 5.77 3.74 13.53
C ARG A 175 6.71 2.64 14.01
N ALA A 176 7.45 2.88 15.09
CA ALA A 176 8.34 1.88 15.68
C ALA A 176 7.55 0.67 16.20
N MET A 177 6.40 0.90 16.84
CA MET A 177 5.50 -0.16 17.29
C MET A 177 4.94 -0.99 16.12
N LEU A 178 4.50 -0.33 15.04
CA LEU A 178 4.04 -1.02 13.82
C LEU A 178 5.15 -1.85 13.19
N ALA A 179 6.35 -1.29 13.05
CA ALA A 179 7.51 -2.00 12.52
C ALA A 179 7.83 -3.25 13.37
N GLN A 180 7.82 -3.11 14.69
CA GLN A 180 8.08 -4.22 15.61
C GLN A 180 6.99 -5.30 15.53
N ALA A 181 5.70 -4.90 15.49
CA ALA A 181 4.59 -5.83 15.40
C ALA A 181 4.66 -6.66 14.11
N GLU A 182 4.92 -6.01 12.98
CA GLU A 182 5.05 -6.69 11.69
C GLU A 182 6.31 -7.57 11.62
N SER A 183 7.44 -7.15 12.21
CA SER A 183 8.63 -8.00 12.31
C SER A 183 8.35 -9.28 13.11
N LYS A 184 7.69 -9.15 14.26
CA LYS A 184 7.29 -10.31 15.08
C LYS A 184 6.33 -11.22 14.32
N GLN A 185 5.36 -10.66 13.60
CA GLN A 185 4.45 -11.44 12.77
C GLN A 185 5.21 -12.20 11.66
N ASN A 186 6.15 -11.53 11.00
CA ASN A 186 6.99 -12.13 9.96
C ASN A 186 7.84 -13.29 10.51
N GLU A 187 8.45 -13.11 11.70
CA GLU A 187 9.21 -14.15 12.39
C GLU A 187 8.35 -15.36 12.74
N ILE A 188 7.15 -15.15 13.28
CA ILE A 188 6.22 -16.25 13.62
C ILE A 188 5.88 -17.06 12.36
N ILE A 189 5.52 -16.41 11.27
CA ILE A 189 5.14 -17.08 10.02
C ILE A 189 6.37 -17.80 9.41
N LYS A 190 7.54 -17.16 9.42
CA LYS A 190 8.80 -17.76 8.94
C LYS A 190 9.18 -19.01 9.74
N ASN A 191 9.02 -18.98 11.05
CA ASN A 191 9.28 -20.13 11.92
C ASN A 191 8.30 -21.28 11.67
N SER A 192 7.02 -20.99 11.40
CA SER A 192 6.05 -22.01 10.96
C SER A 192 6.45 -22.60 9.61
N ALA A 193 6.76 -21.74 8.64
CA ALA A 193 7.16 -22.15 7.30
C ALA A 193 8.42 -23.03 7.31
N ALA A 194 9.42 -22.70 8.12
CA ALA A 194 10.63 -23.50 8.27
C ALA A 194 10.31 -24.92 8.78
N LYS A 195 9.39 -25.06 9.74
CA LYS A 195 8.95 -26.38 10.24
C LYS A 195 8.20 -27.16 9.16
N GLU A 196 7.29 -26.52 8.45
CA GLU A 196 6.51 -27.13 7.36
C GLU A 196 7.41 -27.57 6.20
N ILE A 197 8.42 -26.77 5.86
CA ILE A 197 9.42 -27.10 4.83
C ILE A 197 10.33 -28.24 5.28
N ALA A 198 10.71 -28.32 6.55
CA ALA A 198 11.47 -29.44 7.06
C ALA A 198 10.68 -30.76 6.96
N LEU A 199 9.36 -30.73 7.19
CA LEU A 199 8.48 -31.87 6.94
C LEU A 199 8.42 -32.22 5.44
N LEU A 200 8.23 -31.21 4.57
CA LEU A 200 8.24 -31.40 3.13
C LEU A 200 9.55 -32.07 2.66
N ARG A 201 10.71 -31.59 3.15
CA ARG A 201 12.02 -32.17 2.85
C ARG A 201 12.09 -33.65 3.21
N ARG A 202 11.70 -34.02 4.42
CA ARG A 202 11.68 -35.44 4.87
C ARG A 202 10.82 -36.32 3.98
N VAL A 203 9.62 -35.85 3.61
CA VAL A 203 8.69 -36.65 2.79
C VAL A 203 9.20 -36.81 1.35
N VAL A 204 9.85 -35.77 0.80
CA VAL A 204 10.48 -35.82 -0.53
C VAL A 204 11.67 -36.76 -0.54
N GLU A 205 12.55 -36.67 0.46
CA GLU A 205 13.72 -37.55 0.63
C GLU A 205 13.32 -39.01 0.86
N ALA A 206 12.22 -39.25 1.58
CA ALA A 206 11.65 -40.59 1.74
C ALA A 206 11.02 -41.16 0.45
N GLY A 207 10.99 -40.39 -0.64
CA GLY A 207 10.40 -40.82 -1.92
C GLY A 207 8.89 -40.99 -1.89
N GLN A 208 8.22 -40.48 -0.86
CA GLN A 208 6.78 -40.67 -0.63
C GLN A 208 5.90 -39.74 -1.47
N VAL A 209 6.51 -38.76 -2.15
CA VAL A 209 5.79 -37.70 -2.87
C VAL A 209 6.28 -37.57 -4.31
N LYS A 210 5.34 -37.68 -5.26
CA LYS A 210 5.57 -37.42 -6.69
C LYS A 210 5.43 -35.94 -7.05
N GLN A 211 4.53 -35.24 -6.36
CA GLN A 211 4.28 -33.80 -6.50
C GLN A 211 3.77 -33.24 -5.17
N ALA A 212 4.27 -32.06 -4.78
CA ALA A 212 3.75 -31.31 -3.65
C ALA A 212 3.82 -29.81 -3.93
N THR A 213 2.87 -29.05 -3.40
CA THR A 213 2.88 -27.59 -3.48
C THR A 213 2.78 -27.03 -2.08
N TYR A 214 3.63 -26.05 -1.78
CA TYR A 214 3.63 -25.33 -0.51
C TYR A 214 3.55 -23.83 -0.80
N ASN A 215 2.64 -23.13 -0.13
CA ASN A 215 2.45 -21.70 -0.29
C ASN A 215 2.38 -21.05 1.08
N VAL A 216 3.15 -20.00 1.29
CA VAL A 216 3.06 -19.18 2.50
C VAL A 216 3.09 -17.71 2.11
N GLU A 217 2.22 -16.93 2.75
CA GLU A 217 2.19 -15.48 2.63
C GLU A 217 2.60 -14.89 3.98
N MET A 218 3.56 -13.97 3.93
CA MET A 218 4.15 -13.30 5.08
C MET A 218 4.21 -11.78 4.82
N PRO A 219 4.33 -10.94 5.87
CA PRO A 219 4.46 -9.50 5.70
C PRO A 219 5.55 -9.10 4.69
N ALA A 220 6.68 -9.81 4.67
CA ALA A 220 7.77 -9.55 3.75
C ALA A 220 7.56 -10.05 2.30
N GLY A 221 6.54 -10.88 2.02
CA GLY A 221 6.37 -11.46 0.69
C GLY A 221 5.51 -12.72 0.62
N LYS A 222 5.48 -13.32 -0.57
CA LYS A 222 4.84 -14.61 -0.82
C LYS A 222 5.85 -15.60 -1.37
N LEU A 223 5.85 -16.78 -0.78
CA LEU A 223 6.69 -17.90 -1.18
C LEU A 223 5.79 -19.03 -1.71
N SER A 224 6.08 -19.48 -2.92
CA SER A 224 5.44 -20.62 -3.55
C SER A 224 6.50 -21.65 -3.92
N VAL A 225 6.33 -22.88 -3.45
CA VAL A 225 7.25 -24.00 -3.68
C VAL A 225 6.49 -25.11 -4.37
N MET A 226 7.04 -25.63 -5.47
CA MET A 226 6.51 -26.78 -6.18
C MET A 226 7.57 -27.87 -6.26
N VAL A 227 7.30 -29.01 -5.63
CA VAL A 227 8.11 -30.22 -5.79
C VAL A 227 7.53 -31.04 -6.94
N PHE A 228 8.38 -31.51 -7.85
CA PHE A 228 7.99 -32.38 -8.95
C PHE A 228 9.00 -33.50 -9.18
N THR A 229 8.51 -34.68 -9.53
CA THR A 229 9.36 -35.74 -10.09
C THR A 229 9.45 -35.59 -11.61
N PRO A 230 10.66 -35.46 -12.20
CA PRO A 230 10.82 -35.37 -13.64
C PRO A 230 10.37 -36.68 -14.30
N LYS A 231 9.56 -36.57 -15.34
CA LYS A 231 9.23 -37.71 -16.21
C LYS A 231 10.53 -38.21 -16.84
N ARG A 232 10.71 -39.55 -16.94
CA ARG A 232 11.83 -40.13 -17.68
C ARG A 232 11.82 -39.58 -19.11
N SER A 233 13.01 -39.22 -19.60
CA SER A 233 13.17 -38.83 -21.00
C SER A 233 12.80 -40.02 -21.89
N ILE A 234 12.14 -39.78 -23.03
CA ILE A 234 11.82 -40.84 -24.00
C ILE A 234 13.09 -41.60 -24.42
N TRP A 235 14.24 -40.92 -24.43
CA TRP A 235 15.55 -41.52 -24.71
C TRP A 235 16.02 -42.51 -23.64
N GLU A 236 15.72 -42.27 -22.36
CA GLU A 236 16.04 -43.21 -21.25
C GLU A 236 15.11 -44.43 -21.24
N ILE A 237 13.95 -44.35 -21.89
CA ILE A 237 12.98 -45.45 -22.01
C ILE A 237 13.30 -46.35 -23.20
N LEU A 238 13.87 -45.78 -24.27
CA LEU A 238 14.16 -46.49 -25.52
C LEU A 238 15.56 -47.11 -25.58
N PHE A 239 16.52 -46.62 -24.79
CA PHE A 239 17.92 -47.04 -24.88
C PHE A 239 18.55 -47.42 -23.52
N GLY A 240 17.72 -47.66 -22.50
CA GLY A 240 18.13 -48.10 -21.16
C GLY A 240 17.61 -49.50 -20.85
#